data_AF-A0A958SLW5-F1
#
_entry.id   AF-A0A958SLW5-F1
#
_cell.length_a   1.000
_cell.length_b   1.000
_cell.length_c   1.000
_cell.angle_alpha   90.00
_cell.angle_beta   90.00
_cell.angle_gamma   90.00
#
_symmetry.space_group_name_H-M   'P 1'
#
loop_
_entity.id
_entity.type
_entity.pdbx_description
1 polymer ?
#
loop_
_entity_poly.entity_id
_entity_poly.type
_entity_poly.pdbx_seq_one_letter_code
_entity_poly.pdbx_strand_id
1 'polypeptide(L)' 'AANVQHDVFCLVRILYDSVGGQKHYAKQPDVIKDICCGLKKNLMLKKFKTAGQLRSYLENLEW' A
#
# COMPACT_ATOMS: atom_id res chain seq x y z
N ALA A 1 -10.84 8.40 14.17
CA ALA A 1 -9.72 8.68 13.23
C ALA A 1 -8.66 7.57 13.17
N ALA A 2 -8.27 6.95 14.29
CA ALA A 2 -7.25 5.88 14.32
C ALA A 2 -7.58 4.66 13.44
N ASN A 3 -8.87 4.28 13.35
CA ASN A 3 -9.31 3.13 12.55
C ASN A 3 -9.04 3.33 11.06
N VAL A 4 -9.33 4.51 10.51
CA VAL A 4 -9.14 4.81 9.08
C VAL A 4 -7.68 4.68 8.63
N GLN A 5 -6.74 5.11 9.47
CA GLN A 5 -5.31 4.98 9.19
C GLN A 5 -4.84 3.52 9.32
N HIS A 6 -5.43 2.79 10.26
CA HIS A 6 -5.18 1.36 10.42
C HIS A 6 -5.71 0.56 9.21
N ASP A 7 -6.89 0.90 8.70
CA ASP A 7 -7.48 0.27 7.51
C ASP A 7 -6.56 0.39 6.29
N VAL A 8 -5.95 1.56 6.06
CA VAL A 8 -4.96 1.74 4.98
C VAL A 8 -3.81 0.74 5.13
N PHE A 9 -3.26 0.60 6.34
CA PHE A 9 -2.17 -0.34 6.59
C PHE A 9 -2.61 -1.79 6.34
N CYS A 10 -3.80 -2.17 6.80
CA CYS A 10 -4.35 -3.51 6.58
C CYS A 10 -4.54 -3.83 5.10
N LEU A 11 -5.09 -2.89 4.30
CA LEU A 11 -5.26 -3.07 2.86
C LEU A 11 -3.91 -3.25 2.14
N VAL A 12 -2.93 -2.39 2.46
CA VAL A 12 -1.59 -2.50 1.88
C VAL A 12 -0.90 -3.79 2.33
N ARG A 13 -1.16 -4.25 3.55
CA ARG A 13 -0.63 -5.52 4.05
C ARG A 13 -1.20 -6.71 3.29
N ILE A 14 -2.50 -6.71 3.01
CA ILE A 14 -3.15 -7.73 2.18
C ILE A 14 -2.49 -7.77 0.80
N LEU A 15 -2.33 -6.61 0.14
CA LEU A 15 -1.64 -6.53 -1.15
C LEU A 15 -0.23 -7.13 -1.08
N TYR A 16 0.56 -6.74 -0.07
CA TYR A 16 1.91 -7.24 0.14
C TYR A 16 1.96 -8.77 0.27
N ASP A 17 1.06 -9.36 1.06
CA ASP A 17 1.00 -10.81 1.22
C ASP A 17 0.49 -11.49 -0.06
N SER A 18 -0.47 -10.89 -0.78
CA SER A 18 -0.99 -11.40 -2.06
C SER A 18 0.06 -11.44 -3.16
N VAL A 19 1.00 -10.50 -3.19
CA VAL A 19 2.11 -10.50 -4.16
C VAL A 19 3.29 -11.40 -3.75
N GLY A 20 3.10 -12.26 -2.75
CA GLY A 20 4.09 -13.25 -2.31
C GLY A 20 4.98 -12.80 -1.15
N GLY A 21 4.61 -11.70 -0.49
CA GLY A 21 5.22 -11.23 0.75
C GLY A 21 6.72 -10.98 0.64
N GLN A 22 7.43 -11.16 1.76
CA GLN A 22 8.86 -10.81 1.87
C GLN A 22 9.75 -11.51 0.83
N LYS A 23 9.42 -12.76 0.49
CA LYS A 23 10.19 -13.57 -0.46
C LYS A 23 10.18 -12.98 -1.87
N HIS A 24 9.08 -12.32 -2.25
CA HIS A 24 8.87 -11.83 -3.62
C HIS A 24 8.91 -10.30 -3.72
N TYR A 25 8.72 -9.59 -2.60
CA TYR A 25 8.61 -8.13 -2.57
C TYR A 25 9.78 -7.41 -3.25
N ALA A 26 11.01 -7.90 -3.10
CA ALA A 26 12.19 -7.31 -3.73
C ALA A 26 12.11 -7.32 -5.28
N LYS A 27 11.44 -8.33 -5.85
CA LYS A 27 11.25 -8.53 -7.29
C LYS A 27 9.98 -7.88 -7.83
N GLN A 28 9.14 -7.32 -6.96
CA GLN A 28 7.90 -6.69 -7.41
C GLN A 28 8.18 -5.41 -8.23
N PRO A 29 7.30 -5.05 -9.17
CA PRO A 29 7.40 -3.82 -9.93
C PRO A 29 7.38 -2.58 -9.03
N ASP A 30 7.89 -1.46 -9.54
CA ASP A 30 7.99 -0.23 -8.78
C ASP A 30 6.62 0.27 -8.30
N VAL A 31 5.55 0.07 -9.08
CA VAL A 31 4.18 0.42 -8.67
C VAL A 31 3.76 -0.27 -7.37
N ILE A 32 4.11 -1.55 -7.19
CA ILE A 32 3.78 -2.29 -5.96
C ILE A 32 4.63 -1.78 -4.80
N LYS A 33 5.92 -1.53 -5.04
CA LYS A 33 6.83 -0.99 -4.01
C LYS A 33 6.41 0.41 -3.56
N ASP A 34 5.89 1.19 -4.50
CA ASP A 34 5.43 2.55 -4.31
C ASP A 34 4.08 2.62 -3.55
N ILE A 35 3.19 1.63 -3.72
CA ILE A 35 2.02 1.46 -2.86
C ILE A 35 2.44 0.96 -1.46
N CYS A 36 3.28 -0.06 -1.40
CA CYS A 36 3.69 -0.67 -0.13
C CYS A 36 4.65 0.19 0.70
N CYS A 37 5.36 1.15 0.11
CA CYS A 37 6.30 2.05 0.81
C CYS A 37 7.28 1.31 1.77
N GLY A 38 7.68 0.08 1.42
CA GLY A 38 8.53 -0.76 2.26
C GLY A 38 7.92 -1.15 3.61
N LEU A 39 6.59 -1.21 3.70
CA LEU A 39 5.82 -1.50 4.92
C LEU A 39 5.99 -0.47 6.06
N LYS A 40 6.52 0.72 5.76
CA LYS A 40 6.70 1.79 6.76
C LYS A 40 5.42 2.59 6.93
N LYS A 41 4.72 2.42 8.07
CA LYS A 41 3.48 3.13 8.41
C LYS A 41 3.57 4.64 8.21
N ASN A 42 4.65 5.27 8.66
CA ASN A 42 4.83 6.72 8.52
C ASN A 42 4.92 7.18 7.05
N LEU A 43 5.50 6.36 6.16
CA LEU A 43 5.57 6.70 4.73
C LEU A 43 4.21 6.49 4.06
N MET A 44 3.52 5.40 4.39
CA MET A 44 2.17 5.14 3.90
C MET A 44 1.21 6.25 4.30
N LEU A 45 1.21 6.67 5.58
CA LEU A 45 0.28 7.71 6.07
C LEU A 45 0.60 9.11 5.54
N LYS A 46 1.84 9.37 5.12
CA LYS A 46 2.20 10.59 4.38
C LYS A 46 1.58 10.60 2.98
N LYS A 47 1.42 9.43 2.37
CA LYS A 47 0.92 9.27 0.99
C LYS A 47 -0.59 9.03 0.91
N PHE A 48 -1.11 8.13 1.75
CA PHE A 48 -2.51 7.73 1.84
C PHE A 48 -3.00 7.96 3.28
N LYS A 49 -3.72 9.06 3.49
CA LYS A 49 -4.36 9.38 4.77
C LYS A 49 -5.62 8.55 5.01
N THR A 50 -6.26 8.07 3.95
CA THR A 50 -7.51 7.29 3.99
C THR A 50 -7.53 6.18 2.94
N ALA A 51 -8.35 5.15 3.17
CA ALA A 51 -8.55 4.07 2.19
C ALA A 51 -9.12 4.59 0.86
N GLY A 52 -9.90 5.66 0.88
CA GLY A 52 -10.42 6.31 -0.34
C GLY A 52 -9.31 6.90 -1.21
N GLN A 53 -8.26 7.47 -0.62
CA GLN A 53 -7.08 7.94 -1.36
C GLN A 53 -6.31 6.78 -1.99
N LEU A 54 -6.16 5.67 -1.27
CA LEU A 54 -5.54 4.46 -1.82
C LEU A 54 -6.35 3.93 -3.02
N ARG A 55 -7.68 3.84 -2.90
CA ARG A 55 -8.56 3.43 -4.01
C ARG A 55 -8.39 4.35 -5.22
N SER A 56 -8.52 5.67 -5.02
CA SER A 56 -8.39 6.64 -6.10
C SER A 56 -7.02 6.55 -6.77
N TYR A 57 -5.95 6.30 -6.01
CA TYR A 57 -4.63 6.04 -6.58
C TYR A 57 -4.63 4.83 -7.50
N LEU A 58 -5.18 3.69 -7.05
CA LEU A 58 -5.27 2.46 -7.84
C LEU A 58 -6.11 2.64 -9.11
N GLU A 59 -7.18 3.42 -9.05
CA GLU A 59 -8.05 3.72 -10.20
C GLU A 59 -7.38 4.61 -11.25
N ASN A 60 -6.34 5.37 -10.88
CA ASN A 60 -5.60 6.26 -11.78
C ASN A 60 -4.22 5.70 -12.18
N LEU A 61 -3.91 4.45 -11.83
CA LEU A 61 -2.71 3.79 -12.32
C LEU A 61 -2.87 3.45 -13.80
N GLU A 62 -1.91 3.86 -14.61
CA GLU A 62 -1.74 3.33 -15.97
C GLU A 62 -1.02 1.97 -15.86
N TRP A 63 -1.69 0.91 -16.33
CA TRP A 63 -1.24 -0.48 -16.24
C TRP A 63 -0.42 -0.92 -17.44
#